data_AF-A0A8S2ZWE1-F1
#
_entry.id   AF-A0A8S2ZWE1-F1
#
_cell.length_a   1.000
_cell.length_b   1.000
_cell.length_c   1.000
_cell.angle_alpha   90.00
_cell.angle_beta   90.00
_cell.angle_gamma   90.00
#
_symmetry.space_group_name_H-M   'P 1'
#
loop_
_entity.id
_entity.type
_entity.pdbx_description
1 polymer ?
#
loop_
_entity_poly.entity_id
_entity_poly.type
_entity_poly.pdbx_seq_one_letter_code
_entity_poly.pdbx_strand_id
1 'polypeptide(L)' 'DSQEFLSFLLDGLHEDLNRVHDKPYVELKDSDDRSDEDVAHEHWSNHIARNSSIIVDLFHGLL' A
#
# COMPACT_ATOMS: atom_id res chain seq x y z
N ASP A 1 -1.19 24.05 5.16
CA ASP A 1 -1.50 23.12 6.24
C ASP A 1 -0.29 22.19 6.44
N SER A 2 0.16 21.90 7.66
CA SER A 2 1.32 21.02 7.88
C SER A 2 1.00 19.54 7.68
N GLN A 3 -0.27 19.13 7.86
CA GLN A 3 -0.70 17.75 7.65
C GLN A 3 -0.71 17.39 6.16
N GLU A 4 -1.18 18.30 5.31
CA GLU A 4 -1.15 18.14 3.84
C GLU A 4 0.30 18.03 3.35
N PHE A 5 1.20 18.87 3.84
CA PHE A 5 2.61 18.83 3.48
C PHE A 5 3.27 17.51 3.86
N LEU A 6 3.01 17.00 5.06
CA LEU A 6 3.57 15.71 5.49
C LEU A 6 3.06 14.56 4.63
N SER A 7 1.78 14.57 4.28
CA SER A 7 1.18 13.55 3.42
C SER A 7 1.82 13.55 2.02
N PHE A 8 1.98 14.74 1.44
CA PHE A 8 2.68 14.91 0.16
C PHE A 8 4.13 14.42 0.21
N LEU A 9 4.85 14.75 1.29
CA LEU A 9 6.25 14.35 1.45
C LEU A 9 6.40 12.83 1.55
N LEU A 10 5.54 12.16 2.33
CA LEU A 10 5.59 10.71 2.49
C LEU A 10 5.25 9.99 1.18
N ASP A 11 4.25 10.47 0.44
CA ASP A 11 3.89 9.92 -0.87
C ASP A 11 5.01 10.11 -1.90
N GLY A 12 5.57 11.31 -2.00
CA GLY A 12 6.69 11.59 -2.91
C GLY A 12 7.94 10.74 -2.59
N LEU A 13 8.31 10.64 -1.32
CA LEU A 13 9.42 9.78 -0.89
C LEU A 13 9.12 8.29 -1.10
N HIS A 14 7.86 7.87 -0.93
CA HIS A 14 7.45 6.50 -1.20
C HIS A 14 7.66 6.16 -2.68
N GLU A 15 7.15 7.00 -3.58
CA GLU A 15 7.19 6.78 -5.03
C GLU A 15 8.62 6.83 -5.57
N ASP A 16 9.44 7.80 -5.14
CA ASP A 16 10.85 7.90 -5.56
C ASP A 16 11.69 6.70 -5.12
N LEU A 17 11.35 6.09 -3.98
CA LEU A 17 12.06 4.95 -3.41
C LEU A 17 11.33 3.61 -3.61
N ASN A 18 10.30 3.58 -4.45
CA ASN A 18 9.55 2.36 -4.71
C ASN A 18 10.42 1.37 -5.49
N ARG A 19 10.62 0.19 -4.90
CA ARG A 19 11.38 -0.94 -5.47
C ARG A 19 10.59 -1.63 -6.59
N VAL A 20 9.28 -1.40 -6.67
CA VAL A 20 8.41 -1.90 -7.75
C VAL A 20 8.32 -0.84 -8.85
N HIS A 21 8.99 -1.10 -9.96
CA HIS A 21 8.95 -0.20 -11.13
C HIS A 21 7.76 -0.51 -12.05
N ASP A 22 7.52 -1.79 -12.33
CA ASP A 22 6.38 -2.25 -13.12
C ASP A 22 5.24 -2.64 -12.18
N LYS A 23 4.30 -1.71 -11.93
CA LYS A 23 3.19 -1.93 -11.01
C LYS A 23 2.13 -2.85 -11.66
N PRO A 24 1.95 -4.11 -11.19
CA PRO A 24 0.95 -4.99 -11.77
C PRO A 24 -0.46 -4.46 -11.52
N TYR A 25 -1.33 -4.57 -12.52
CA TYR A 25 -2.76 -4.40 -12.29
C TYR A 25 -3.28 -5.56 -11.46
N VAL A 26 -3.97 -5.25 -10.37
CA VAL A 26 -4.60 -6.23 -9.51
C VAL A 26 -6.06 -5.85 -9.40
N GLU A 27 -6.93 -6.78 -9.75
CA GLU A 27 -8.37 -6.63 -9.57
C GLU A 27 -8.69 -6.77 -8.08
N LEU A 28 -9.35 -5.77 -7.51
CA LEU A 28 -9.82 -5.82 -6.14
C LEU A 28 -11.05 -6.72 -6.09
N LYS A 29 -10.98 -7.77 -5.27
CA LYS A 29 -12.09 -8.69 -5.04
C LYS A 29 -12.89 -8.24 -3.83
N ASP A 30 -14.20 -8.39 -3.90
CA ASP A 30 -15.08 -8.21 -2.74
C ASP A 30 -14.87 -9.32 -1.71
N SER A 31 -15.31 -9.09 -0.46
CA SER A 31 -15.07 -10.04 0.63
C SER A 31 -15.72 -11.40 0.40
N ASP A 32 -16.79 -11.53 -0.38
CA ASP A 32 -17.41 -12.80 -0.81
C ASP A 32 -17.50 -13.88 0.29
N ASP A 33 -18.08 -13.52 1.45
CA ASP A 33 -18.22 -14.37 2.65
C ASP A 33 -16.90 -14.92 3.26
N ARG A 34 -15.75 -14.40 2.82
CA ARG A 34 -14.43 -14.74 3.36
C ARG A 34 -14.20 -14.04 4.70
N SER A 35 -13.28 -14.58 5.49
CA SER A 35 -12.90 -13.99 6.76
C SER A 35 -12.16 -12.66 6.56
N ASP A 36 -12.30 -11.74 7.52
CA ASP A 36 -11.56 -10.48 7.51
C ASP A 36 -10.04 -10.71 7.48
N GLU A 37 -9.54 -11.78 8.10
CA GLU A 37 -8.12 -12.13 8.11
C GLU A 37 -7.61 -12.54 6.71
N ASP A 38 -8.38 -13.34 5.98
CA ASP A 38 -8.03 -13.76 4.61
C ASP A 38 -8.04 -12.55 3.66
N VAL A 39 -9.08 -11.71 3.79
CA VAL A 39 -9.26 -10.50 2.99
C VAL A 39 -8.14 -9.51 3.30
N ALA A 40 -7.82 -9.27 4.57
CA ALA A 40 -6.73 -8.39 4.98
C ALA A 40 -5.36 -8.86 4.46
N HIS A 41 -5.07 -10.16 4.55
CA HIS A 41 -3.83 -10.72 3.98
C HIS A 41 -3.75 -10.54 2.47
N GLU A 42 -4.86 -10.76 1.74
CA GLU A 42 -4.91 -10.54 0.30
C GLU A 42 -4.69 -9.06 -0.04
N HIS A 43 -5.39 -8.14 0.62
CA HIS A 43 -5.22 -6.70 0.40
C HIS A 43 -3.80 -6.24 0.69
N TRP A 44 -3.20 -6.69 1.79
CA TRP A 44 -1.82 -6.34 2.12
C TRP A 44 -0.83 -6.91 1.10
N SER A 45 -1.03 -8.16 0.67
CA SER A 45 -0.19 -8.78 -0.36
C SER A 45 -0.26 -8.01 -1.68
N ASN A 46 -1.46 -7.60 -2.09
CA ASN A 46 -1.69 -6.79 -3.29
C ASN A 46 -1.08 -5.39 -3.16
N HIS A 47 -1.15 -4.79 -1.97
CA HIS A 47 -0.53 -3.50 -1.68
C HIS A 47 1.00 -3.58 -1.82
N ILE A 48 1.66 -4.56 -1.18
CA ILE A 48 3.11 -4.73 -1.23
C ILE A 48 3.60 -5.08 -2.64
N ALA A 49 2.80 -5.80 -3.43
CA ALA A 49 3.14 -6.13 -4.82
C ALA A 49 3.30 -4.89 -5.73
N ARG A 50 2.75 -3.74 -5.33
CA ARG A 50 2.82 -2.46 -6.06
C ARG A 50 3.60 -1.39 -5.33
N ASN A 51 3.69 -1.50 -4.00
CA ASN A 51 4.20 -0.49 -3.10
C ASN A 51 5.22 -1.15 -2.17
N SER A 52 6.50 -1.11 -2.56
CA SER A 52 7.59 -1.61 -1.72
C SER A 52 8.66 -0.55 -1.56
N SER A 53 8.64 0.17 -0.45
CA SER A 53 9.69 1.14 -0.11
C SER A 53 9.88 1.23 1.40
N ILE A 54 10.96 1.88 1.82
CA ILE A 54 11.21 2.12 3.25
C ILE A 54 10.09 2.92 3.92
N ILE A 55 9.34 3.73 3.16
CA ILE A 55 8.17 4.46 3.68
C ILE A 55 7.04 3.49 4.01
N VAL A 56 6.79 2.50 3.13
CA VAL A 56 5.80 1.44 3.39
C VAL A 56 6.20 0.63 4.62
N ASP A 57 7.48 0.26 4.70
CA ASP A 57 8.04 -0.56 5.78
C ASP A 57 7.88 0.10 7.17
N LEU A 58 7.86 1.44 7.23
CA LEU A 58 7.86 2.20 8.49
C LEU A 58 6.51 2.86 8.83
N PHE A 59 5.71 3.25 7.84
CA PHE A 59 4.57 4.16 8.04
C PHE A 59 3.24 3.63 7.52
N HIS A 60 3.23 2.63 6.63
CA HIS A 60 1.96 2.10 6.11
C HIS A 60 1.43 0.99 7.03
N GLY A 61 0.11 0.96 7.20
CA GLY A 61 -0.61 -0.09 7.90
C GLY A 61 -1.90 -0.43 7.17
N LEU A 62 -2.62 -1.43 7.68
CA LEU A 62 -3.93 -1.84 7.20
C LEU A 62 -4.93 -1.65 8.34
N LEU A 63 -6.07 -1.04 8.03
CA LEU A 63 -7.17 -0.81 8.96
C LEU A 63 -8.25 -1.89 8.80
#